data_AF-F0F4P6-F1
#
_entry.id   AF-F0F4P6-F1
#
_cell.length_a   1.000
_cell.length_b   1.000
_cell.length_c   1.000
_cell.angle_alpha   90.00
_cell.angle_beta   90.00
_cell.angle_gamma   90.00
#
_symmetry.space_group_name_H-M   'P 1'
#
loop_
_entity.id
_entity.type
_entity.pdbx_description
1 polymer ?
#
loop_
_entity_poly.entity_id
_entity_poly.type
_entity_poly.pdbx_seq_one_letter_code
_entity_poly.pdbx_strand_id
1 'polypeptide(L)'
;MRRFPENLKPLLLVLFILFCGCSSAFEQDEDISLRNLREGDLMFVVKEQSNAITDATQGIDGLKIDHVAIFHHTDSLDYALEAIGKGVVLTALTDFLNRAKGKEGRPLIAVGRVIADCDIAASMKRALCYLGRPYDHFYMPDDKEIYCSELVQKSFVDHHGLPVFHTIPMSFHGKDGKILDSWIRFYGFYHREVPEGEPGTNPGQLSRDKAVKVAYAF
;
A
#
# COMPACT_ATOMS: atom_id res chain seq x y z
N MET A 1 21.30 -88.17 17.88
CA MET A 1 22.35 -88.10 16.84
C MET A 1 22.15 -86.81 16.07
N ARG A 2 23.20 -85.99 15.99
CA ARG A 2 23.24 -84.62 15.45
C ARG A 2 22.97 -84.57 13.95
N ARG A 3 22.26 -83.54 13.47
CA ARG A 3 22.80 -82.46 12.60
C ARG A 3 21.66 -81.63 12.01
N PHE A 4 21.71 -80.32 12.25
CA PHE A 4 21.10 -79.31 11.38
C PHE A 4 21.82 -79.28 10.03
N PRO A 5 21.15 -78.77 8.99
CA PRO A 5 21.76 -77.68 8.25
C PRO A 5 20.82 -76.49 8.04
N GLU A 6 21.48 -75.38 7.81
CA GLU A 6 20.99 -74.02 7.70
C GLU A 6 20.51 -73.63 6.30
N ASN A 7 19.84 -72.47 6.26
CA ASN A 7 19.63 -71.53 5.16
C ASN A 7 18.40 -71.73 4.24
N LEU A 8 17.37 -70.91 4.44
CA LEU A 8 17.12 -69.76 3.56
C LEU A 8 16.19 -68.70 4.21
N LYS A 9 16.39 -67.44 3.81
CA LYS A 9 16.06 -66.15 4.46
C LYS A 9 14.56 -65.82 4.63
N PRO A 10 14.21 -64.88 5.55
CA PRO A 10 12.84 -64.52 5.90
C PRO A 10 12.24 -63.50 4.91
N LEU A 11 10.98 -63.71 4.53
CA LEU A 11 10.19 -62.76 3.75
C LEU A 11 9.78 -61.60 4.67
N LEU A 12 10.53 -60.50 4.58
CA LEU A 12 10.28 -59.24 5.27
C LEU A 12 9.05 -58.54 4.65
N LEU A 13 7.89 -58.64 5.29
CA LEU A 13 6.70 -57.87 4.94
C LEU A 13 6.89 -56.42 5.45
N VAL A 14 7.36 -55.52 4.60
CA VAL A 14 7.52 -54.09 4.91
C VAL A 14 6.15 -53.41 4.85
N LEU A 15 5.69 -52.96 6.02
CA LEU A 15 4.54 -52.10 6.25
C LEU A 15 4.83 -50.70 5.68
N PHE A 16 4.22 -50.34 4.54
CA PHE A 16 4.25 -48.98 4.01
C PHE A 16 3.28 -48.10 4.82
N ILE A 17 3.81 -47.39 5.82
CA ILE A 17 3.09 -46.32 6.52
C ILE A 17 3.06 -45.10 5.58
N LEU A 18 1.89 -44.85 5.00
CA LEU A 18 1.57 -43.59 4.31
C LEU A 18 1.53 -42.46 5.35
N PHE A 19 2.66 -41.79 5.55
CA PHE A 19 2.69 -40.47 6.15
C PHE A 19 2.06 -39.48 5.16
N CYS A 20 0.75 -39.29 5.28
CA CYS A 20 0.05 -38.17 4.69
C CYS A 20 0.48 -36.91 5.45
N GLY A 21 1.62 -36.35 5.05
CA GLY A 21 2.05 -35.03 5.50
C GLY A 21 1.07 -34.00 4.97
N CYS A 22 0.05 -33.68 5.77
CA CYS A 22 -0.64 -32.40 5.66
C CYS A 22 0.39 -31.31 5.99
N SER A 23 1.14 -30.89 4.98
CA SER A 23 1.82 -29.60 5.02
C SER A 23 0.72 -28.54 4.95
N SER A 24 0.13 -28.22 6.10
CA SER A 24 -0.38 -26.86 6.29
C SER A 24 0.83 -25.97 6.03
N ALA A 25 0.88 -25.36 4.85
CA ALA A 25 1.81 -24.27 4.60
C ALA A 25 1.55 -23.27 5.72
N PHE A 26 2.44 -23.25 6.71
CA PHE A 26 2.56 -22.13 7.61
C PHE A 26 2.73 -20.94 6.68
N GLU A 27 1.76 -20.04 6.62
CA GLU A 27 2.00 -18.71 6.11
C GLU A 27 3.12 -18.15 6.99
N GLN A 28 4.36 -18.21 6.47
CA GLN A 28 5.44 -17.43 7.05
C GLN A 28 4.95 -15.99 6.97
N ASP A 29 4.84 -15.37 8.13
CA ASP A 29 4.51 -13.96 8.25
C ASP A 29 5.61 -13.18 7.52
N GLU A 30 5.34 -12.84 6.26
CA GLU A 30 6.27 -12.14 5.38
C GLU A 30 6.68 -10.82 6.05
N ASP A 31 7.99 -10.59 6.20
CA ASP A 31 8.52 -9.37 6.79
C ASP A 31 8.23 -8.19 5.85
N ILE A 32 7.14 -7.45 6.13
CA ILE A 32 6.78 -6.22 5.42
C ILE A 32 7.52 -5.08 6.09
N SER A 33 8.57 -4.57 5.43
CA SER A 33 9.38 -3.47 5.95
C SER A 33 10.08 -2.71 4.82
N LEU A 34 10.62 -1.54 5.13
CA LEU A 34 11.45 -0.76 4.18
C LEU A 34 12.70 -1.52 3.69
N ARG A 35 13.11 -2.59 4.37
CA ARG A 35 14.26 -3.42 3.99
C ARG A 35 13.89 -4.54 3.00
N ASN A 36 12.60 -4.77 2.79
CA ASN A 36 12.06 -5.85 1.97
C ASN A 36 10.88 -5.35 1.12
N LEU A 37 11.07 -4.20 0.46
CA LEU A 37 10.09 -3.64 -0.46
C LEU A 37 9.98 -4.50 -1.73
N ARG A 38 8.75 -4.65 -2.23
CA ARG A 38 8.41 -5.33 -3.47
C ARG A 38 7.67 -4.39 -4.40
N GLU A 39 7.82 -4.61 -5.70
CA GLU A 39 7.08 -3.88 -6.74
C GLU A 39 5.59 -3.76 -6.37
N GLY A 40 5.08 -2.53 -6.35
CA GLY A 40 3.69 -2.25 -5.98
C GLY A 40 3.41 -2.12 -4.47
N ASP A 41 4.38 -2.33 -3.58
CA ASP A 41 4.20 -2.02 -2.15
C ASP A 41 3.90 -0.52 -1.98
N LEU A 42 2.94 -0.21 -1.11
CA LEU A 42 2.53 1.15 -0.78
C LEU A 42 3.39 1.70 0.36
N MET A 43 3.90 2.91 0.20
CA MET A 43 4.68 3.62 1.21
C MET A 43 3.89 4.81 1.74
N PHE A 44 3.27 4.65 2.91
CA PHE A 44 2.46 5.66 3.57
C PHE A 44 3.35 6.57 4.43
N VAL A 45 3.34 7.88 4.16
CA VAL A 45 4.11 8.86 4.93
C VAL A 45 3.35 9.25 6.19
N VAL A 46 4.00 9.09 7.34
CA VAL A 46 3.43 9.40 8.65
C VAL A 46 4.02 10.71 9.17
N LYS A 47 3.15 11.57 9.73
CA LYS A 47 3.51 12.88 10.25
C LYS A 47 3.48 12.89 11.77
N GLU A 48 4.47 13.53 12.38
CA GLU A 48 4.45 13.79 13.83
C GLU A 48 3.41 14.86 14.19
N GLN A 49 3.27 15.86 13.32
CA GLN A 49 2.33 16.98 13.47
C GLN A 49 1.11 16.77 12.58
N SER A 50 -0.04 17.21 13.08
CA SER A 50 -1.28 17.22 12.31
C SER A 50 -1.23 18.25 11.18
N ASN A 51 -2.05 18.02 10.16
CA ASN A 51 -2.33 18.92 9.05
C ASN A 51 -3.77 18.70 8.56
N ALA A 52 -4.22 19.51 7.60
CA ALA A 52 -5.60 19.47 7.11
C ALA A 52 -6.04 18.08 6.57
N ILE A 53 -5.11 17.27 6.05
CA ILE A 53 -5.40 15.92 5.56
C ILE A 53 -5.56 14.97 6.76
N THR A 54 -4.59 14.96 7.68
CA THR A 54 -4.57 14.04 8.83
C THR A 54 -5.58 14.39 9.92
N ASP A 55 -6.08 15.63 9.93
CA ASP A 55 -7.18 16.04 10.81
C ASP A 55 -8.56 15.67 10.22
N ALA A 56 -8.65 15.49 8.89
CA ALA A 56 -9.87 15.07 8.20
C ALA A 56 -9.95 13.55 7.96
N THR A 57 -8.85 12.82 8.12
CA THR A 57 -8.74 11.41 7.77
C THR A 57 -8.19 10.58 8.92
N GLN A 58 -8.43 9.27 8.87
CA GLN A 58 -7.94 8.33 9.88
C GLN A 58 -7.09 7.26 9.21
N GLY A 59 -5.79 7.25 9.55
CA GLY A 59 -4.88 6.17 9.19
C GLY A 59 -5.00 4.94 10.10
N ILE A 60 -4.36 3.84 9.69
CA ILE A 60 -4.25 2.62 10.51
C ILE A 60 -3.72 2.95 11.90
N ASP A 61 -4.33 2.35 12.93
CA ASP A 61 -4.02 2.57 14.35
C ASP A 61 -3.94 4.06 14.79
N GLY A 62 -4.62 4.94 14.06
CA GLY A 62 -4.61 6.38 14.33
C GLY A 62 -3.35 7.12 13.85
N LEU A 63 -2.53 6.50 13.00
CA LEU A 63 -1.39 7.16 12.36
C LEU A 63 -1.85 8.35 11.52
N LYS A 64 -1.09 9.45 11.60
CA LYS A 64 -1.32 10.67 10.83
C LYS A 64 -0.69 10.53 9.44
N ILE A 65 -1.40 9.89 8.53
CA ILE A 65 -0.92 9.64 7.16
C ILE A 65 -1.45 10.72 6.23
N ASP A 66 -0.55 11.47 5.58
CA ASP A 66 -0.91 12.55 4.64
C ASP A 66 -0.55 12.26 3.18
N HIS A 67 0.25 11.23 2.94
CA HIS A 67 0.74 10.90 1.60
C HIS A 67 0.94 9.39 1.44
N VAL A 68 0.84 8.92 0.20
CA VAL A 68 1.16 7.55 -0.19
C VAL A 68 1.90 7.55 -1.53
N ALA A 69 2.91 6.70 -1.65
CA ALA A 69 3.61 6.43 -2.89
C ALA A 69 3.60 4.93 -3.20
N ILE A 70 3.81 4.56 -4.46
CA ILE A 70 3.95 3.17 -4.89
C ILE A 70 5.44 2.89 -5.06
N PHE A 71 5.95 1.83 -4.45
CA PHE A 71 7.31 1.40 -4.68
C PHE A 71 7.44 0.81 -6.09
N HIS A 72 8.47 1.27 -6.82
CA HIS A 72 8.79 0.82 -8.15
C HIS A 72 10.29 0.51 -8.26
N HIS A 73 10.63 -0.70 -8.66
CA HIS A 73 11.99 -1.14 -8.91
C HIS A 73 12.24 -1.22 -10.43
N THR A 74 13.36 -0.66 -10.86
CA THR A 74 13.94 -0.90 -12.19
C THR A 74 15.23 -1.70 -12.03
N ASP A 75 15.78 -2.24 -13.13
CA ASP A 75 17.03 -3.04 -13.14
C ASP A 75 18.23 -2.42 -12.41
N SER A 76 18.18 -1.12 -12.08
CA SER A 76 19.29 -0.39 -11.45
C SER A 76 18.92 0.48 -10.25
N LEU A 77 17.65 0.89 -10.11
CA LEU A 77 17.26 1.93 -9.16
C LEU A 77 15.85 1.72 -8.61
N ASP A 78 15.71 2.07 -7.33
CA ASP A 78 14.46 2.10 -6.59
C ASP A 78 13.83 3.49 -6.59
N TYR A 79 12.51 3.52 -6.78
CA TYR A 79 11.73 4.74 -6.85
C TYR A 79 10.49 4.69 -5.98
N ALA A 80 10.09 5.87 -5.52
CA ALA A 80 8.72 6.17 -5.14
C ALA A 80 8.01 6.76 -6.36
N LEU A 81 7.09 6.00 -6.96
CA LEU A 81 6.13 6.51 -7.94
C LEU A 81 5.01 7.23 -7.16
N GLU A 82 4.97 8.55 -7.27
CA GLU A 82 4.09 9.38 -6.45
C GLU A 82 3.49 10.53 -7.26
N ALA A 83 2.29 10.95 -6.89
CA ALA A 83 1.73 12.23 -7.31
C ALA A 83 2.01 13.27 -6.22
N ILE A 84 2.77 14.31 -6.55
CA ILE A 84 3.05 15.46 -5.67
C ILE A 84 2.97 16.74 -6.49
N GLY A 85 3.14 17.94 -5.92
CA GLY A 85 2.93 19.22 -6.63
C GLY A 85 3.66 19.44 -7.98
N LYS A 86 4.62 18.59 -8.35
CA LYS A 86 5.26 18.54 -9.69
C LYS A 86 4.56 17.58 -10.69
N GLY A 87 3.41 17.02 -10.32
CA GLY A 87 2.70 15.96 -11.04
C GLY A 87 3.08 14.54 -10.58
N VAL A 88 2.69 13.54 -11.38
CA VAL A 88 3.10 12.14 -11.20
C VAL A 88 4.52 11.94 -11.67
N VAL A 89 5.36 11.42 -10.79
CA VAL A 89 6.81 11.36 -11.00
C VAL A 89 7.41 10.09 -10.41
N LEU A 90 8.59 9.73 -10.90
CA LEU A 90 9.53 8.85 -10.21
C LEU A 90 10.46 9.71 -9.35
N THR A 91 10.37 9.57 -8.03
CA THR A 91 11.33 10.16 -7.08
C THR A 91 12.26 9.05 -6.62
N ALA A 92 13.58 9.28 -6.65
CA ALA A 92 14.54 8.29 -6.13
C ALA A 92 14.16 7.92 -4.69
N LEU A 93 14.18 6.61 -4.36
CA LEU A 93 13.75 6.14 -3.04
C LEU A 93 14.50 6.85 -1.90
N THR A 94 15.79 7.11 -2.07
CA THR A 94 16.61 7.86 -1.10
C THR A 94 16.05 9.26 -0.82
N ASP A 95 15.62 9.98 -1.86
CA ASP A 95 15.08 11.34 -1.73
C ASP A 95 13.71 11.33 -1.08
N PHE A 96 12.87 10.34 -1.44
CA PHE A 96 11.58 10.12 -0.82
C PHE A 96 11.72 9.84 0.69
N LEU A 97 12.57 8.87 1.07
CA LEU A 97 12.82 8.52 2.47
C LEU A 97 13.46 9.66 3.26
N ASN A 98 14.36 10.43 2.64
CA ASN A 98 14.94 11.63 3.27
C ASN A 98 13.87 12.70 3.55
N ARG A 99 12.93 12.92 2.63
CA ARG A 99 11.81 13.86 2.81
C ARG A 99 10.82 13.40 3.88
N ALA A 100 10.70 12.09 4.10
CA ALA A 100 9.81 11.49 5.10
C ALA A 100 10.42 11.39 6.50
N LYS A 101 11.62 11.93 6.75
CA LYS A 101 12.26 11.87 8.07
C LYS A 101 11.50 12.68 9.12
N GLY A 102 11.34 12.09 10.31
CA GLY A 102 10.89 12.78 11.51
C GLY A 102 12.04 13.53 12.21
N LYS A 103 11.74 14.10 13.38
CA LYS A 103 12.72 14.83 14.21
C LYS A 103 13.97 14.02 14.57
N GLU A 104 13.85 12.71 14.72
CA GLU A 104 14.96 11.81 15.04
C GLU A 104 15.80 11.43 13.80
N GLY A 105 15.50 11.99 12.63
CA GLY A 105 16.26 11.76 11.39
C GLY A 105 16.00 10.40 10.73
N ARG A 106 15.05 9.61 11.25
CA ARG A 106 14.58 8.34 10.67
C ARG A 106 13.32 8.56 9.80
N PRO A 107 13.17 7.85 8.67
CA PRO A 107 11.96 7.92 7.84
C PRO A 107 10.75 7.41 8.63
N LEU A 108 9.65 8.16 8.61
CA LEU A 108 8.38 7.74 9.20
C LEU A 108 7.47 7.20 8.09
N ILE A 109 7.72 5.96 7.68
CA ILE A 109 6.96 5.26 6.63
C ILE A 109 6.30 4.02 7.22
N ALA A 110 5.00 3.86 6.96
CA ALA A 110 4.33 2.58 7.09
C ALA A 110 4.28 1.90 5.71
N VAL A 111 4.66 0.63 5.63
CA VAL A 111 4.71 -0.13 4.38
C VAL A 111 3.48 -1.01 4.29
N GLY A 112 2.73 -0.88 3.21
CA GLY A 112 1.56 -1.68 2.90
C GLY A 112 1.80 -2.61 1.73
N ARG A 113 1.59 -3.92 1.92
CA ARG A 113 1.60 -4.91 0.84
C ARG A 113 0.17 -5.23 0.44
N VAL A 114 -0.13 -5.20 -0.86
CA VAL A 114 -1.45 -5.62 -1.36
C VAL A 114 -1.55 -7.13 -1.26
N ILE A 115 -2.54 -7.61 -0.49
CA ILE A 115 -2.82 -9.03 -0.21
C ILE A 115 -4.11 -9.53 -0.86
N ALA A 116 -4.92 -8.63 -1.43
CA ALA A 116 -6.06 -8.99 -2.27
C ALA A 116 -5.60 -9.60 -3.61
N ASP A 117 -6.55 -10.17 -4.36
CA ASP A 117 -6.30 -10.52 -5.76
C ASP A 117 -5.93 -9.25 -6.55
N CYS A 118 -4.69 -9.21 -7.04
CA CYS A 118 -4.12 -8.04 -7.68
C CYS A 118 -3.13 -8.49 -8.77
N ASP A 119 -3.35 -8.01 -9.99
CA ASP A 119 -2.37 -8.11 -11.07
C ASP A 119 -1.38 -6.94 -10.92
N ILE A 120 -0.31 -7.16 -10.15
CA ILE A 120 0.71 -6.14 -9.89
C ILE A 120 1.36 -5.66 -11.20
N ALA A 121 1.58 -6.53 -12.17
CA ALA A 121 2.19 -6.14 -13.44
C ALA A 121 1.28 -5.19 -14.25
N ALA A 122 0.00 -5.53 -14.37
CA ALA A 122 -0.98 -4.64 -15.01
C ALA A 122 -1.16 -3.33 -14.22
N SER A 123 -1.16 -3.41 -12.89
CA SER A 123 -1.30 -2.25 -12.00
C SER A 123 -0.15 -1.27 -12.15
N MET A 124 1.09 -1.75 -12.15
CA MET A 124 2.27 -0.91 -12.32
C MET A 124 2.36 -0.34 -13.74
N LYS A 125 1.97 -1.10 -14.76
CA LYS A 125 1.84 -0.57 -16.13
C LYS A 125 0.88 0.62 -16.18
N ARG A 126 -0.28 0.53 -15.52
CA ARG A 126 -1.26 1.63 -15.43
C ARG A 126 -0.68 2.82 -14.66
N ALA A 127 -0.05 2.57 -13.52
CA ALA A 127 0.55 3.61 -12.69
C ALA A 127 1.59 4.43 -13.48
N LEU A 128 2.45 3.75 -14.24
CA LEU A 128 3.47 4.39 -15.06
C LEU A 128 2.89 5.20 -16.23
N CYS A 129 1.72 4.83 -16.77
CA CYS A 129 1.02 5.63 -17.79
C CYS A 129 0.56 7.00 -17.28
N TYR A 130 0.48 7.20 -15.96
CA TYR A 130 0.14 8.49 -15.36
C TYR A 130 1.33 9.44 -15.23
N LEU A 131 2.57 9.01 -15.48
CA LEU A 131 3.76 9.87 -15.40
C LEU A 131 3.58 11.18 -16.19
N GLY A 132 3.88 12.30 -15.53
CA GLY A 132 3.73 13.64 -16.07
C GLY A 132 2.32 14.23 -15.94
N ARG A 133 1.31 13.47 -15.48
CA ARG A 133 -0.02 14.02 -15.19
C ARG A 133 0.08 15.08 -14.08
N PRO A 134 -0.57 16.26 -14.22
CA PRO A 134 -0.53 17.30 -13.20
C PRO A 134 -1.12 16.84 -11.86
N TYR A 135 -0.70 17.51 -10.79
CA TYR A 135 -1.20 17.21 -9.46
C TYR A 135 -2.57 17.85 -9.24
N ASP A 136 -3.51 17.05 -8.72
CA ASP A 136 -4.81 17.57 -8.34
C ASP A 136 -4.74 18.22 -6.95
N HIS A 137 -4.76 19.55 -6.94
CA HIS A 137 -4.77 20.33 -5.71
C HIS A 137 -6.17 20.44 -5.08
N PHE A 138 -7.22 20.13 -5.84
CA PHE A 138 -8.62 20.31 -5.46
C PHE A 138 -9.34 19.00 -5.15
N TYR A 139 -8.67 17.85 -5.28
CA TYR A 139 -9.20 16.53 -4.96
C TYR A 139 -10.56 16.26 -5.62
N MET A 140 -10.68 16.64 -6.89
CA MET A 140 -11.91 16.53 -7.67
C MET A 140 -11.98 15.18 -8.39
N PRO A 141 -13.19 14.61 -8.56
CA PRO A 141 -13.38 13.29 -9.20
C PRO A 141 -13.25 13.34 -10.73
N ASP A 142 -12.23 13.99 -11.27
CA ASP A 142 -11.97 14.03 -12.72
C ASP A 142 -10.68 13.29 -13.11
N ASP A 143 -10.43 13.17 -14.42
CA ASP A 143 -9.28 12.44 -14.96
C ASP A 143 -8.15 13.34 -15.47
N LYS A 144 -8.22 14.65 -15.24
CA LYS A 144 -7.24 15.60 -15.80
C LYS A 144 -6.00 15.69 -14.94
N GLU A 145 -6.20 15.69 -13.64
CA GLU A 145 -5.17 15.82 -12.62
C GLU A 145 -5.23 14.57 -11.72
N ILE A 146 -4.22 14.34 -10.89
CA ILE A 146 -4.22 13.18 -10.00
C ILE A 146 -3.46 13.48 -8.71
N TYR A 147 -4.01 13.06 -7.58
CA TYR A 147 -3.36 13.13 -6.27
C TYR A 147 -2.90 11.74 -5.78
N CYS A 148 -2.17 11.71 -4.67
CA CYS A 148 -1.35 10.55 -4.28
C CYS A 148 -2.13 9.24 -4.10
N SER A 149 -3.25 9.28 -3.39
CA SER A 149 -4.10 8.10 -3.14
C SER A 149 -5.02 7.76 -4.31
N GLU A 150 -5.33 8.73 -5.17
CA GLU A 150 -6.04 8.48 -6.42
C GLU A 150 -5.15 7.77 -7.44
N LEU A 151 -3.85 8.09 -7.49
CA LEU A 151 -2.88 7.33 -8.29
C LEU A 151 -2.91 5.85 -7.93
N VAL A 152 -2.98 5.51 -6.64
CA VAL A 152 -3.13 4.11 -6.20
C VAL A 152 -4.46 3.55 -6.67
N GLN A 153 -5.57 4.27 -6.42
CA GLN A 153 -6.92 3.81 -6.75
C GLN A 153 -7.11 3.54 -8.26
N LYS A 154 -6.67 4.45 -9.11
CA LYS A 154 -6.81 4.34 -10.57
C LYS A 154 -5.86 3.32 -11.19
N SER A 155 -4.80 2.92 -10.49
CA SER A 155 -3.79 2.01 -11.04
C SER A 155 -4.05 0.56 -10.69
N PHE A 156 -4.40 0.25 -9.44
CA PHE A 156 -4.43 -1.13 -8.95
C PHE A 156 -5.68 -1.89 -9.41
N VAL A 157 -5.46 -3.02 -10.05
CA VAL A 157 -6.52 -3.91 -10.57
C VAL A 157 -6.25 -5.39 -10.31
N ASP A 158 -7.34 -6.15 -10.23
CA ASP A 158 -7.30 -7.61 -10.18
C ASP A 158 -6.97 -8.23 -11.56
N HIS A 159 -6.87 -9.56 -11.61
CA HIS A 159 -6.60 -10.30 -12.86
C HIS A 159 -7.75 -10.25 -13.88
N HIS A 160 -8.91 -9.69 -13.52
CA HIS A 160 -10.03 -9.40 -14.41
C HIS A 160 -10.05 -7.94 -14.89
N GLY A 161 -9.10 -7.12 -14.41
CA GLY A 161 -8.97 -5.71 -14.76
C GLY A 161 -9.92 -4.79 -13.98
N LEU A 162 -10.58 -5.28 -12.92
CA LEU A 162 -11.44 -4.50 -12.04
C LEU A 162 -10.63 -3.78 -10.95
N PRO A 163 -11.06 -2.61 -10.46
CA PRO A 163 -10.34 -1.89 -9.40
C PRO A 163 -10.21 -2.68 -8.11
N VAL A 164 -9.01 -2.76 -7.55
CA VAL A 164 -8.75 -3.32 -6.20
C VAL A 164 -9.23 -2.35 -5.11
N PHE A 165 -9.02 -1.05 -5.33
CA PHE A 165 -9.46 0.00 -4.42
C PHE A 165 -10.66 0.76 -5.00
N HIS A 166 -11.62 1.04 -4.14
CA HIS A 166 -12.83 1.79 -4.50
C HIS A 166 -12.81 3.18 -3.89
N THR A 167 -13.52 4.11 -4.54
CA THR A 167 -13.74 5.43 -3.98
C THR A 167 -14.70 5.39 -2.80
N ILE A 168 -14.54 6.36 -1.91
CA ILE A 168 -15.45 6.67 -0.80
C ILE A 168 -15.97 8.09 -0.96
N PRO A 169 -17.10 8.46 -0.33
CA PRO A 169 -17.45 9.87 -0.15
C PRO A 169 -16.36 10.55 0.67
N MET A 170 -15.67 11.53 0.09
CA MET A 170 -14.59 12.25 0.76
C MET A 170 -15.16 13.18 1.84
N SER A 171 -14.48 13.20 2.99
CA SER A 171 -14.81 14.08 4.10
C SER A 171 -13.68 15.06 4.35
N PHE A 172 -14.05 16.32 4.59
CA PHE A 172 -13.16 17.42 4.95
C PHE A 172 -13.40 17.88 6.40
N HIS A 173 -14.13 17.07 7.18
CA HIS A 173 -14.52 17.36 8.55
C HIS A 173 -13.43 17.03 9.57
N GLY A 174 -13.24 17.91 10.54
CA GLY A 174 -12.44 17.63 11.73
C GLY A 174 -13.18 16.71 12.71
N LYS A 175 -12.50 16.40 13.82
CA LYS A 175 -13.06 15.57 14.91
C LYS A 175 -14.31 16.16 15.58
N ASP A 176 -14.54 17.47 15.44
CA ASP A 176 -15.72 18.17 15.95
C ASP A 176 -16.93 18.06 15.01
N GLY A 177 -16.78 17.37 13.86
CA GLY A 177 -17.84 17.17 12.89
C GLY A 177 -18.12 18.40 12.03
N LYS A 178 -17.21 19.39 11.99
CA LYS A 178 -17.30 20.55 11.10
C LYS A 178 -16.21 20.50 10.03
N ILE A 179 -16.50 21.01 8.83
CA ILE A 179 -15.47 21.18 7.80
C ILE A 179 -14.37 22.07 8.35
N LEU A 180 -13.12 21.64 8.21
CA LEU A 180 -11.97 22.38 8.73
C LEU A 180 -11.84 23.76 8.06
N ASP A 181 -11.56 24.79 8.86
CA ASP A 181 -11.37 26.16 8.38
C ASP A 181 -10.28 26.28 7.30
N SER A 182 -9.26 25.41 7.35
CA SER A 182 -8.21 25.32 6.34
C SER A 182 -8.77 24.99 4.96
N TRP A 183 -9.72 24.04 4.88
CA TRP A 183 -10.37 23.66 3.64
C TRP A 183 -11.33 24.76 3.16
N ILE A 184 -12.17 25.31 4.04
CA ILE A 184 -13.06 26.43 3.70
C ILE A 184 -12.25 27.59 3.11
N ARG A 185 -11.13 27.95 3.73
CA ARG A 185 -10.26 29.03 3.26
C ARG A 185 -9.58 28.69 1.94
N PHE A 186 -9.05 27.47 1.81
CA PHE A 186 -8.38 27.02 0.60
C PHE A 186 -9.31 27.08 -0.62
N TYR A 187 -10.47 26.42 -0.56
CA TYR A 187 -11.41 26.44 -1.69
C TYR A 187 -12.03 27.82 -1.92
N GLY A 188 -12.33 28.55 -0.84
CA GLY A 188 -12.86 29.92 -0.92
C GLY A 188 -11.90 30.89 -1.63
N PHE A 189 -10.58 30.75 -1.44
CA PHE A 189 -9.57 31.55 -2.15
C PHE A 189 -9.65 31.36 -3.67
N TYR A 190 -10.02 30.16 -4.14
CA TYR A 190 -10.22 29.86 -5.56
C TYR A 190 -11.67 30.01 -6.02
N HIS A 191 -12.55 30.61 -5.20
CA HIS A 191 -13.98 30.77 -5.48
C HIS A 191 -14.68 29.42 -5.75
N ARG A 192 -14.33 28.39 -4.98
CA ARG A 192 -14.88 27.04 -5.05
C ARG A 192 -15.54 26.64 -3.74
N GLU A 193 -16.47 25.70 -3.83
CA GLU A 193 -16.99 24.98 -2.67
C GLU A 193 -16.06 23.83 -2.30
N VAL A 194 -16.10 23.42 -1.04
CA VAL A 194 -15.41 22.20 -0.58
C VAL A 194 -16.16 21.00 -1.17
N PRO A 195 -15.49 20.05 -1.84
CA PRO A 195 -16.13 18.91 -2.51
C PRO A 195 -16.52 17.81 -1.50
N GLU A 196 -17.24 18.19 -0.45
CA GLU A 196 -17.70 17.27 0.59
C GLU A 196 -18.67 16.25 0.00
N GLY A 197 -18.39 14.97 0.25
CA GLY A 197 -19.20 13.84 -0.22
C GLY A 197 -18.92 13.40 -1.66
N GLU A 198 -18.10 14.15 -2.42
CA GLU A 198 -17.67 13.72 -3.75
C GLU A 198 -16.82 12.43 -3.67
N PRO A 199 -16.89 11.55 -4.67
CA PRO A 199 -16.15 10.29 -4.65
C PRO A 199 -14.65 10.53 -4.77
N GLY A 200 -13.86 9.95 -3.88
CA GLY A 200 -12.40 10.02 -3.93
C GLY A 200 -11.75 8.99 -3.01
N THR A 201 -10.46 9.18 -2.73
CA THR A 201 -9.71 8.35 -1.78
C THR A 201 -8.83 9.23 -0.89
N ASN A 202 -8.31 8.65 0.19
CA ASN A 202 -7.28 9.29 0.99
C ASN A 202 -6.29 8.24 1.52
N PRO A 203 -5.03 8.61 1.77
CA PRO A 203 -4.02 7.64 2.15
C PRO A 203 -4.29 7.03 3.53
N GLY A 204 -4.99 7.75 4.42
CA GLY A 204 -5.47 7.21 5.69
C GLY A 204 -6.43 6.03 5.49
N GLN A 205 -7.45 6.18 4.65
CA GLN A 205 -8.39 5.12 4.30
C GLN A 205 -7.69 3.94 3.62
N LEU A 206 -6.81 4.18 2.64
CA LEU A 206 -6.08 3.11 1.96
C LEU A 206 -5.23 2.27 2.92
N SER A 207 -4.62 2.91 3.92
CA SER A 207 -3.83 2.18 4.94
C SER A 207 -4.67 1.24 5.82
N ARG A 208 -6.00 1.41 5.84
CA ARG A 208 -6.95 0.58 6.60
C ARG A 208 -7.74 -0.38 5.70
N ASP A 209 -7.51 -0.35 4.39
CA ASP A 209 -8.23 -1.21 3.46
C ASP A 209 -7.85 -2.67 3.71
N LYS A 210 -8.84 -3.57 3.71
CA LYS A 210 -8.64 -5.02 3.89
C LYS A 210 -7.76 -5.63 2.78
N ALA A 211 -7.65 -4.96 1.63
CA ALA A 211 -6.78 -5.37 0.55
C ALA A 211 -5.30 -5.17 0.85
N VAL A 212 -4.93 -4.46 1.93
CA VAL A 212 -3.55 -4.12 2.27
C VAL A 212 -3.21 -4.61 3.66
N LYS A 213 -2.09 -5.34 3.78
CA LYS A 213 -1.45 -5.60 5.06
C LYS A 213 -0.39 -4.54 5.30
N VAL A 214 -0.56 -3.74 6.36
CA VAL A 214 0.36 -2.65 6.71
C VAL A 214 1.22 -3.03 7.90
N ALA A 215 2.51 -2.74 7.82
CA ALA A 215 3.47 -2.88 8.90
C ALA A 215 4.32 -1.62 9.03
N TYR A 216 4.71 -1.30 10.26
CA TYR A 216 5.57 -0.17 10.57
C TYR A 216 6.32 -0.40 11.87
N ALA A 217 7.57 0.03 11.87
CA ALA A 217 8.39 0.20 13.06
C ALA A 217 9.18 1.48 12.83
N PHE A 218 8.79 2.56 13.50
CA PHE A 218 9.55 3.79 13.45
C PHE A 218 10.79 3.58 14.28
#